data_AF-A0A2G6HT89-F1
#
_entry.id   AF-A0A2G6HT89-F1
#
_cell.length_a   1.000
_cell.length_b   1.000
_cell.length_c   1.000
_cell.angle_alpha   90.00
_cell.angle_beta   90.00
_cell.angle_gamma   90.00
#
_symmetry.space_group_name_H-M   'P 1'
#
loop_
_entity.id
_entity.type
_entity.pdbx_description
1 polymer ?
#
loop_
_entity_poly.entity_id
_entity_poly.type
_entity_poly.pdbx_seq_one_letter_code
_entity_poly.pdbx_strand_id
1 'polypeptide(L)'
;MITIAALGQGRFTGEKEPDNSEYLGPFDRAGSVTQTIDGSQVFDRRYSVSLDLNCLATSSDSSHDGVGYVVFDLVAPGGEALDAVVTSAGTTVSDTVMFVYCDFDPANPADSLVFWDDDDGVEALSAIVPSDGVTLAAGTYKLVVSGFNSSHTGDVTVEVGGDYTIQAGGAGGAGVPTMSQWGMILFASLLVLSGILVIKRK
;
A
#
# COMPACT_ATOMS: atom_id res chain seq x y z
N MET A 1 -27.86 -3.75 -34.98
CA MET A 1 -26.48 -3.60 -34.48
C MET A 1 -26.53 -2.66 -33.30
N ILE A 2 -26.26 -3.16 -32.09
CA ILE A 2 -26.13 -2.33 -30.89
C ILE A 2 -24.66 -1.99 -30.78
N THR A 3 -24.33 -0.71 -30.96
CA THR A 3 -22.98 -0.18 -30.75
C THR A 3 -22.80 0.02 -29.27
N ILE A 4 -22.00 -0.84 -28.63
CA ILE A 4 -21.54 -0.63 -27.25
C ILE A 4 -20.50 0.48 -27.33
N ALA A 5 -20.84 1.67 -26.83
CA ALA A 5 -19.86 2.72 -26.62
C ALA A 5 -18.94 2.29 -25.46
N ALA A 6 -17.66 2.05 -25.76
CA ALA A 6 -16.65 1.94 -24.73
C ALA A 6 -16.63 3.25 -23.94
N LEU A 7 -17.02 3.19 -22.67
CA LEU A 7 -16.77 4.28 -21.72
C LEU A 7 -15.25 4.44 -21.64
N GLY A 8 -14.77 5.61 -22.05
CA GLY A 8 -13.35 5.92 -22.05
C GLY A 8 -12.79 5.77 -20.64
N GLN A 9 -11.75 4.96 -20.51
CA GLN A 9 -10.84 5.03 -19.38
C GLN A 9 -10.21 6.42 -19.42
N GLY A 10 -10.79 7.35 -18.65
CA GLY A 10 -10.20 8.65 -18.38
C GLY A 10 -8.84 8.39 -17.76
N ARG A 11 -7.79 8.82 -18.48
CA ARG A 11 -6.43 8.77 -17.97
C ARG A 11 -6.34 9.86 -16.90
N PHE A 12 -6.60 9.50 -15.64
CA PHE A 12 -6.29 10.36 -14.50
C PHE A 12 -4.75 10.43 -14.41
N THR A 13 -4.17 11.41 -15.12
CA THR A 13 -2.76 11.78 -14.96
C THR A 13 -2.72 13.07 -14.16
N GLY A 14 -2.13 13.00 -12.96
CA GLY A 14 -1.97 14.15 -12.09
C GLY A 14 -2.47 13.84 -10.68
N GLU A 15 -1.75 14.39 -9.70
CA GLU A 15 -2.28 14.68 -8.38
C GLU A 15 -3.58 15.48 -8.55
N LYS A 16 -4.63 15.10 -7.84
CA LYS A 16 -5.80 15.97 -7.75
C LYS A 16 -5.37 17.22 -6.97
N GLU A 17 -5.86 18.38 -7.38
CA GLU A 17 -5.56 19.61 -6.63
C GLU A 17 -6.12 19.42 -5.20
N PRO A 18 -5.41 19.88 -4.14
CA PRO A 18 -5.85 19.72 -2.76
C PRO A 18 -7.30 20.17 -2.59
N ASP A 19 -8.22 19.21 -2.54
CA ASP A 19 -9.64 19.46 -2.40
C ASP A 19 -10.28 18.36 -1.57
N ASN A 20 -10.86 18.78 -0.45
CA ASN A 20 -11.62 17.90 0.43
C ASN A 20 -13.11 17.87 0.04
N SER A 21 -13.46 18.33 -1.16
CA SER A 21 -14.86 18.51 -1.57
C SER A 21 -15.56 17.16 -1.81
N GLU A 22 -14.77 16.13 -2.08
CA GLU A 22 -15.21 14.74 -2.26
C GLU A 22 -15.18 13.93 -0.96
N TYR A 23 -14.50 14.44 0.08
CA TYR A 23 -14.50 13.81 1.40
C TYR A 23 -15.80 14.10 2.15
N LEU A 24 -16.77 13.20 2.03
CA LEU A 24 -18.11 13.34 2.63
C LEU A 24 -18.19 12.90 4.11
N GLY A 25 -17.05 12.69 4.78
CA GLY A 25 -16.99 12.16 6.14
C GLY A 25 -17.00 10.63 6.18
N PRO A 26 -16.97 10.00 7.38
CA PRO A 26 -16.79 8.56 7.48
C PRO A 26 -18.01 7.82 6.92
N PHE A 27 -17.80 7.11 5.81
CA PHE A 27 -18.64 6.00 5.39
C PHE A 27 -18.56 4.87 6.44
N ASP A 28 -19.47 3.90 6.44
CA ASP A 28 -19.41 2.74 7.35
C ASP A 28 -18.03 2.07 7.23
N ARG A 29 -17.14 2.33 8.20
CA ARG A 29 -15.75 1.85 8.19
C ARG A 29 -15.70 0.40 8.63
N ALA A 30 -15.10 -0.46 7.81
CA ALA A 30 -14.96 -1.89 8.08
C ALA A 30 -13.69 -2.23 8.87
N GLY A 31 -12.68 -1.36 8.87
CA GLY A 31 -11.45 -1.54 9.61
C GLY A 31 -10.72 -0.25 9.92
N SER A 32 -9.95 -0.26 11.01
CA SER A 32 -9.07 0.84 11.43
C SER A 32 -7.79 0.26 12.02
N VAL A 33 -6.65 0.86 11.71
CA VAL A 33 -5.35 0.45 12.24
C VAL A 33 -4.41 1.65 12.36
N THR A 34 -3.64 1.67 13.45
CA THR A 34 -2.65 2.71 13.75
C THR A 34 -1.24 2.13 13.70
N GLN A 35 -0.31 2.87 13.08
CA GLN A 35 1.13 2.61 13.15
C GLN A 35 1.91 3.92 13.33
N THR A 36 3.16 3.83 13.76
CA THR A 36 4.02 4.99 14.02
C THR A 36 5.10 5.10 12.94
N ILE A 37 5.17 6.25 12.28
CA ILE A 37 6.29 6.67 11.45
C ILE A 37 7.36 7.26 12.37
N ASP A 38 8.45 6.53 12.61
CA ASP A 38 9.55 6.94 13.49
C ASP A 38 10.87 7.24 12.76
N GLY A 39 10.88 7.08 11.42
CA GLY A 39 12.05 7.28 10.57
C GLY A 39 13.07 6.13 10.63
N SER A 40 12.76 5.00 11.28
CA SER A 40 13.62 3.80 11.29
C SER A 40 13.71 3.12 9.93
N GLN A 41 12.72 3.33 9.08
CA GLN A 41 12.68 2.92 7.67
C GLN A 41 12.39 4.15 6.83
N VAL A 42 13.07 4.26 5.69
CA VAL A 42 12.93 5.38 4.77
C VAL A 42 12.93 4.92 3.32
N PHE A 43 12.35 5.72 2.44
CA PHE A 43 12.38 5.53 1.00
C PHE A 43 12.43 6.88 0.27
N ASP A 44 12.80 6.83 -1.01
CA ASP A 44 12.78 8.01 -1.89
C ASP A 44 11.39 8.15 -2.49
N ARG A 45 10.68 9.22 -2.10
CA ARG A 45 9.24 9.34 -2.37
C ARG A 45 8.97 9.52 -3.86
N ARG A 46 7.86 8.96 -4.33
CA ARG A 46 7.32 9.21 -5.67
C ARG A 46 6.24 10.27 -5.63
N TYR A 47 6.04 10.99 -6.73
CA TYR A 47 4.94 11.94 -6.88
C TYR A 47 4.38 11.91 -8.31
N SER A 48 3.23 12.56 -8.52
CA SER A 48 2.55 12.60 -9.83
C SER A 48 2.31 11.20 -10.39
N VAL A 49 1.68 10.35 -9.59
CA VAL A 49 1.42 8.95 -9.93
C VAL A 49 0.13 8.85 -10.76
N SER A 50 0.17 8.10 -11.87
CA SER A 50 -1.03 7.76 -12.64
C SER A 50 -1.77 6.57 -12.03
N LEU A 51 -3.08 6.45 -12.21
CA LEU A 51 -3.80 5.21 -11.89
C LEU A 51 -3.46 4.08 -12.89
N ASP A 52 -2.96 2.94 -12.39
CA ASP A 52 -2.86 1.69 -13.15
C ASP A 52 -3.13 0.44 -12.27
N LEU A 53 -4.28 -0.20 -12.50
CA LEU A 53 -4.72 -1.38 -11.75
C LEU A 53 -3.89 -2.65 -12.03
N ASN A 54 -2.95 -2.60 -12.98
CA ASN A 54 -2.00 -3.67 -13.26
C ASN A 54 -0.63 -3.45 -12.59
N CYS A 55 -0.55 -2.52 -11.63
CA CYS A 55 0.68 -2.27 -10.86
C CYS A 55 1.81 -1.66 -11.70
N LEU A 56 1.47 -0.92 -12.77
CA LEU A 56 2.41 -0.30 -13.70
C LEU A 56 2.23 1.21 -13.77
N ALA A 57 1.78 1.80 -12.65
CA ALA A 57 1.57 3.23 -12.58
C ALA A 57 2.87 3.99 -12.89
N THR A 58 2.77 4.94 -13.81
CA THR A 58 3.88 5.89 -14.05
C THR A 58 3.96 6.88 -12.90
N SER A 59 5.18 7.22 -12.48
CA SER A 59 5.44 8.19 -11.42
C SER A 59 6.68 9.02 -11.74
N SER A 60 6.78 10.17 -11.09
CA SER A 60 7.98 11.00 -11.07
C SER A 60 8.69 10.90 -9.72
N ASP A 61 9.97 11.25 -9.73
CA ASP A 61 10.81 11.25 -8.52
C ASP A 61 10.59 12.54 -7.71
N SER A 62 10.22 12.41 -6.44
CA SER A 62 9.98 13.58 -5.58
C SER A 62 11.30 14.27 -5.23
N SER A 63 11.23 15.53 -4.78
CA SER A 63 12.37 16.17 -4.12
C SER A 63 12.50 15.81 -2.63
N HIS A 64 11.57 15.01 -2.11
CA HIS A 64 11.53 14.58 -0.71
C HIS A 64 12.00 13.13 -0.58
N ASP A 65 13.31 12.97 -0.44
CA ASP A 65 13.98 11.69 -0.28
C ASP A 65 14.18 11.32 1.19
N GLY A 66 14.39 10.02 1.45
CA GLY A 66 14.65 9.52 2.80
C GLY A 66 13.52 9.82 3.79
N VAL A 67 12.26 9.78 3.35
CA VAL A 67 11.09 10.03 4.19
C VAL A 67 10.66 8.77 4.93
N GLY A 68 10.23 8.93 6.19
CA GLY A 68 9.73 7.83 7.00
C GLY A 68 8.40 7.29 6.49
N TYR A 69 8.18 5.98 6.60
CA TYR A 69 6.94 5.34 6.17
C TYR A 69 6.51 4.19 7.09
N VAL A 70 5.24 3.80 6.95
CA VAL A 70 4.64 2.58 7.48
C VAL A 70 3.91 1.84 6.37
N VAL A 71 3.77 0.51 6.51
CA VAL A 71 3.10 -0.34 5.52
C VAL A 71 1.93 -1.07 6.17
N PHE A 72 0.78 -1.04 5.54
CA PHE A 72 -0.39 -1.81 5.92
C PHE A 72 -0.70 -2.87 4.86
N ASP A 73 -1.15 -4.04 5.31
CA ASP A 73 -1.72 -5.03 4.40
C ASP A 73 -3.19 -4.67 4.18
N LEU A 74 -3.53 -4.38 2.93
CA LEU A 74 -4.89 -4.08 2.48
C LEU A 74 -5.44 -5.30 1.72
N VAL A 75 -6.51 -5.90 2.21
CA VAL A 75 -7.17 -7.02 1.51
C VAL A 75 -8.37 -6.48 0.76
N ALA A 76 -8.29 -6.57 -0.57
CA ALA A 76 -9.35 -6.15 -1.47
C ALA A 76 -10.37 -7.29 -1.70
N PRO A 77 -11.68 -7.01 -1.61
CA PRO A 77 -12.73 -8.00 -1.88
C PRO A 77 -12.87 -8.30 -3.39
N GLY A 78 -12.41 -7.37 -4.23
CA GLY A 78 -12.47 -7.45 -5.69
C GLY A 78 -13.68 -6.74 -6.29
N GLY A 79 -13.42 -5.71 -7.11
CA GLY A 79 -14.46 -5.01 -7.87
C GLY A 79 -15.20 -3.91 -7.11
N GLU A 80 -14.87 -3.69 -5.84
CA GLU A 80 -15.30 -2.54 -5.05
C GLU A 80 -14.33 -1.37 -5.22
N ALA A 81 -14.83 -0.13 -5.16
CA ALA A 81 -13.99 1.06 -5.16
C ALA A 81 -13.33 1.24 -3.79
N LEU A 82 -12.04 1.56 -3.77
CA LEU A 82 -11.30 1.80 -2.54
C LEU A 82 -11.78 3.09 -1.87
N ASP A 83 -12.03 2.99 -0.57
CA ASP A 83 -12.24 4.11 0.34
C ASP A 83 -11.28 3.90 1.52
N ALA A 84 -10.11 4.54 1.46
CA ALA A 84 -9.03 4.42 2.43
C ALA A 84 -8.56 5.82 2.85
N VAL A 85 -8.60 6.12 4.15
CA VAL A 85 -8.41 7.48 4.64
C VAL A 85 -7.49 7.49 5.85
N VAL A 86 -6.52 8.40 5.85
CA VAL A 86 -5.82 8.78 7.08
C VAL A 86 -6.75 9.68 7.90
N THR A 87 -7.28 9.15 9.01
CA THR A 87 -8.20 9.90 9.86
C THR A 87 -7.44 10.82 10.80
N SER A 88 -7.97 12.01 11.09
CA SER A 88 -7.40 12.89 12.10
C SER A 88 -7.51 12.31 13.52
N ALA A 89 -8.47 11.40 13.74
CA ALA A 89 -8.60 10.70 15.01
C ALA A 89 -7.46 9.68 15.19
N GLY A 90 -6.51 9.99 16.07
CA GLY A 90 -5.37 9.10 16.35
C GLY A 90 -4.20 9.26 15.38
N THR A 91 -4.24 10.25 14.49
CA THR A 91 -3.08 10.66 13.69
C THR A 91 -2.44 11.90 14.32
N THR A 92 -1.13 11.88 14.47
CA THR A 92 -0.33 13.01 14.96
C THR A 92 0.63 13.58 13.92
N VAL A 93 0.78 12.90 12.78
CA VAL A 93 1.43 13.44 11.60
C VAL A 93 0.55 14.53 10.99
N SER A 94 1.13 15.69 10.69
CA SER A 94 0.38 16.86 10.21
C SER A 94 0.11 16.86 8.71
N ASP A 95 0.84 16.03 7.96
CA ASP A 95 0.87 16.05 6.50
C ASP A 95 1.38 14.68 5.99
N THR A 96 0.53 13.94 5.29
CA THR A 96 0.75 12.53 4.95
C THR A 96 0.58 12.28 3.47
N VAL A 97 1.34 11.31 2.96
CA VAL A 97 1.22 10.81 1.58
C VAL A 97 0.89 9.32 1.63
N MET A 98 -0.16 8.90 0.93
CA MET A 98 -0.63 7.52 0.84
C MET A 98 -0.37 6.96 -0.56
N PHE A 99 0.09 5.71 -0.62
CA PHE A 99 0.33 4.99 -1.87
C PHE A 99 -0.30 3.60 -1.81
N VAL A 100 -0.80 3.13 -2.95
CA VAL A 100 -1.26 1.75 -3.14
C VAL A 100 -0.28 1.04 -4.05
N TYR A 101 0.23 -0.10 -3.60
CA TYR A 101 1.07 -0.99 -4.39
C TYR A 101 0.51 -2.41 -4.41
N CYS A 102 0.84 -3.17 -5.45
CA CYS A 102 0.63 -4.61 -5.45
C CYS A 102 1.66 -5.34 -4.58
N ASP A 103 2.89 -4.86 -4.58
CA ASP A 103 3.94 -5.20 -3.62
C ASP A 103 4.85 -3.98 -3.43
N PHE A 104 5.48 -3.83 -2.27
CA PHE A 104 6.28 -2.65 -1.97
C PHE A 104 7.74 -3.00 -1.67
N ASP A 105 8.64 -2.45 -2.48
CA ASP A 105 10.08 -2.45 -2.26
C ASP A 105 10.57 -1.02 -2.04
N PRO A 106 10.99 -0.64 -0.82
CA PRO A 106 11.47 0.72 -0.55
C PRO A 106 12.74 1.09 -1.31
N ALA A 107 13.49 0.10 -1.84
CA ALA A 107 14.65 0.36 -2.69
C ALA A 107 14.26 0.70 -4.14
N ASN A 108 13.05 0.33 -4.57
CA ASN A 108 12.52 0.58 -5.91
C ASN A 108 11.06 1.06 -5.82
N PRO A 109 10.79 2.23 -5.23
CA PRO A 109 9.43 2.69 -4.94
C PRO A 109 8.61 3.09 -6.17
N ALA A 110 9.19 3.03 -7.38
CA ALA A 110 8.46 3.14 -8.63
C ALA A 110 7.80 1.82 -9.06
N ASP A 111 8.27 0.68 -8.55
CA ASP A 111 7.84 -0.63 -9.00
C ASP A 111 6.51 -1.01 -8.34
N SER A 112 5.67 -1.74 -9.09
CA SER A 112 4.40 -2.31 -8.60
C SER A 112 3.38 -1.30 -8.05
N LEU A 113 3.54 -0.02 -8.40
CA LEU A 113 2.69 1.08 -7.95
C LEU A 113 1.36 1.07 -8.69
N VAL A 114 0.28 1.39 -7.96
CA VAL A 114 -1.10 1.41 -8.48
C VAL A 114 -1.65 2.84 -8.51
N PHE A 115 -1.55 3.54 -7.38
CA PHE A 115 -2.11 4.88 -7.19
C PHE A 115 -1.50 5.56 -5.96
N TRP A 116 -1.82 6.83 -5.77
CA TRP A 116 -1.39 7.62 -4.61
C TRP A 116 -2.36 8.75 -4.28
N ASP A 117 -2.22 9.32 -3.10
CA ASP A 117 -2.84 10.58 -2.69
C ASP A 117 -1.92 11.33 -1.68
N ASP A 118 -1.96 12.66 -1.68
CA ASP A 118 -1.13 13.52 -0.79
C ASP A 118 -2.00 14.46 0.09
N ASP A 119 -3.25 14.80 -0.25
CA ASP A 119 -3.97 15.89 0.45
C ASP A 119 -5.52 15.87 0.30
N ASP A 120 -6.14 14.77 -0.10
CA ASP A 120 -7.60 14.75 -0.36
C ASP A 120 -8.47 14.47 0.89
N GLY A 121 -7.84 14.32 2.07
CA GLY A 121 -8.49 14.06 3.34
C GLY A 121 -8.79 15.31 4.18
N VAL A 122 -8.85 15.12 5.50
CA VAL A 122 -9.07 16.22 6.45
C VAL A 122 -7.76 16.96 6.66
N GLU A 123 -7.76 18.28 6.48
CA GLU A 123 -6.55 19.12 6.55
C GLU A 123 -5.55 18.77 5.43
N ALA A 124 -4.37 18.25 5.78
CA ALA A 124 -3.33 17.81 4.84
C ALA A 124 -3.10 16.29 4.94
N LEU A 125 -4.17 15.55 5.28
CA LEU A 125 -4.12 14.10 5.43
C LEU A 125 -4.56 13.45 4.12
N SER A 126 -4.02 12.29 3.78
CA SER A 126 -4.38 11.62 2.53
C SER A 126 -5.70 10.86 2.65
N ALA A 127 -6.45 10.83 1.56
CA ALA A 127 -7.64 10.02 1.36
C ALA A 127 -7.70 9.53 -0.09
N ILE A 128 -7.90 8.23 -0.27
CA ILE A 128 -8.36 7.65 -1.53
C ILE A 128 -9.85 7.37 -1.36
N VAL A 129 -10.68 8.03 -2.14
CA VAL A 129 -12.14 7.96 -2.08
C VAL A 129 -12.72 7.26 -3.32
N PRO A 130 -13.98 6.79 -3.28
CA PRO A 130 -14.56 6.06 -4.41
C PRO A 130 -14.55 6.80 -5.76
N SER A 131 -14.53 8.14 -5.76
CA SER A 131 -14.43 8.95 -6.98
C SER A 131 -13.09 8.83 -7.70
N ASP A 132 -12.02 8.42 -7.02
CA ASP A 132 -10.68 8.23 -7.61
C ASP A 132 -10.62 7.01 -8.55
N GLY A 133 -11.64 6.15 -8.51
CA GLY A 133 -11.79 5.03 -9.44
C GLY A 133 -10.85 3.85 -9.17
N VAL A 134 -10.17 3.82 -8.01
CA VAL A 134 -9.30 2.71 -7.60
C VAL A 134 -10.16 1.46 -7.31
N THR A 135 -10.33 0.59 -8.29
CA THR A 135 -11.14 -0.63 -8.17
C THR A 135 -10.25 -1.86 -8.27
N LEU A 136 -9.79 -2.37 -7.12
CA LEU A 136 -8.80 -3.45 -7.09
C LEU A 136 -9.44 -4.82 -7.37
N ALA A 137 -8.66 -5.72 -7.97
CA ALA A 137 -9.04 -7.13 -8.01
C ALA A 137 -8.94 -7.76 -6.61
N ALA A 138 -9.57 -8.92 -6.40
CA ALA A 138 -9.46 -9.61 -5.12
C ALA A 138 -8.00 -10.01 -4.86
N GLY A 139 -7.46 -9.65 -3.69
CA GLY A 139 -6.05 -9.88 -3.38
C GLY A 139 -5.55 -9.09 -2.18
N THR A 140 -4.27 -9.23 -1.88
CA THR A 140 -3.58 -8.44 -0.86
C THR A 140 -2.66 -7.43 -1.53
N TYR A 141 -2.75 -6.19 -1.08
CA TYR A 141 -2.01 -5.03 -1.57
C TYR A 141 -1.26 -4.39 -0.40
N LYS A 142 -0.28 -3.53 -0.72
CA LYS A 142 0.43 -2.72 0.26
C LYS A 142 -0.10 -1.30 0.20
N LEU A 143 -0.65 -0.85 1.32
CA LEU A 143 -0.96 0.55 1.53
C LEU A 143 0.20 1.17 2.30
N VAL A 144 0.95 2.04 1.67
CA VAL A 144 2.11 2.69 2.27
C VAL A 144 1.72 4.10 2.62
N VAL A 145 1.90 4.49 3.89
CA VAL A 145 1.70 5.88 4.32
C VAL A 145 3.03 6.43 4.79
N SER A 146 3.36 7.61 4.32
CA SER A 146 4.57 8.35 4.64
C SER A 146 4.23 9.76 5.10
N GLY A 147 5.17 10.44 5.73
CA GLY A 147 5.09 11.89 5.88
C GLY A 147 5.47 12.59 4.57
N PHE A 148 4.93 13.78 4.31
CA PHE A 148 5.28 14.55 3.12
C PHE A 148 6.78 14.87 2.99
N ASN A 149 7.45 15.06 4.13
CA ASN A 149 8.90 15.23 4.24
C ASN A 149 9.44 14.53 5.51
N SER A 150 10.77 14.51 5.69
CA SER A 150 11.44 13.77 6.77
C SER A 150 11.15 14.27 8.19
N SER A 151 10.51 15.43 8.36
CA SER A 151 10.09 15.94 9.67
C SER A 151 8.67 15.52 10.07
N HIS A 152 7.88 14.99 9.13
CA HIS A 152 6.53 14.50 9.36
C HIS A 152 6.58 13.06 9.88
N THR A 153 6.83 12.94 11.19
CA THR A 153 6.88 11.68 11.94
C THR A 153 5.81 11.68 13.03
N GLY A 154 5.29 10.51 13.38
CA GLY A 154 4.21 10.39 14.36
C GLY A 154 3.33 9.18 14.09
N ASP A 155 2.23 9.13 14.84
CA ASP A 155 1.20 8.10 14.65
C ASP A 155 0.34 8.44 13.44
N VAL A 156 0.00 7.42 12.67
CA VAL A 156 -0.90 7.46 11.52
C VAL A 156 -1.97 6.39 11.73
N THR A 157 -3.23 6.81 11.68
CA THR A 157 -4.38 5.91 11.74
C THR A 157 -5.09 5.90 10.39
N VAL A 158 -5.19 4.72 9.79
CA VAL A 158 -5.89 4.50 8.52
C VAL A 158 -7.20 3.78 8.78
N GLU A 159 -8.27 4.27 8.16
CA GLU A 159 -9.57 3.61 8.09
C GLU A 159 -9.87 3.16 6.67
N VAL A 160 -10.54 2.02 6.52
CA VAL A 160 -11.05 1.53 5.23
C VAL A 160 -12.56 1.31 5.28
N GLY A 161 -13.26 1.69 4.21
CA GLY A 161 -14.68 1.45 4.00
C GLY A 161 -14.96 0.15 3.25
N GLY A 162 -16.24 -0.20 3.12
CA GLY A 162 -16.65 -1.31 2.25
C GLY A 162 -16.38 -2.70 2.82
N ASP A 163 -16.16 -3.68 1.95
CA ASP A 163 -15.74 -5.03 2.33
C ASP A 163 -14.19 -5.17 2.40
N TYR A 164 -13.46 -4.05 2.32
CA TYR A 164 -12.01 -4.03 2.53
C TYR A 164 -11.66 -4.35 3.98
N THR A 165 -10.51 -5.00 4.17
CA THR A 165 -9.91 -5.16 5.49
C THR A 165 -8.48 -4.66 5.50
N ILE A 166 -8.04 -4.17 6.66
CA ILE A 166 -6.72 -3.59 6.84
C ILE A 166 -6.09 -4.08 8.15
N GLN A 167 -4.79 -4.31 8.12
CA GLN A 167 -3.99 -4.67 9.29
C GLN A 167 -2.57 -4.08 9.17
N ALA A 168 -1.84 -4.04 10.28
CA ALA A 168 -0.44 -3.65 10.26
C ALA A 168 0.35 -4.62 9.38
N GLY A 169 1.11 -4.08 8.42
CA GLY A 169 1.97 -4.84 7.53
C GLY A 169 3.38 -5.01 8.13
N GLY A 170 4.16 -5.92 7.54
CA GLY A 170 5.59 -6.00 7.80
C GLY A 170 6.38 -4.91 7.08
N ALA A 171 7.62 -4.68 7.50
CA ALA A 171 8.59 -3.86 6.77
C ALA A 171 8.65 -4.36 5.32
N GLY A 172 8.29 -3.50 4.35
CA GLY A 172 8.38 -3.81 2.92
C GLY A 172 9.77 -4.34 2.60
N GLY A 173 9.83 -5.61 2.23
CA GLY A 173 11.05 -6.28 1.83
C GLY A 173 10.63 -7.37 0.88
N ALA A 174 11.21 -7.35 -0.32
CA ALA A 174 11.02 -8.36 -1.35
C ALA A 174 10.88 -9.72 -0.67
N GLY A 175 9.68 -10.32 -0.76
CA GLY A 175 9.30 -11.45 0.06
C GLY A 175 10.39 -12.53 0.03
N VAL A 176 11.17 -12.61 1.11
CA VAL A 176 11.89 -13.85 1.39
C VAL A 176 10.76 -14.81 1.68
N PRO A 177 10.52 -15.86 0.87
CA PRO A 177 9.48 -16.82 1.18
C PRO A 177 9.83 -17.36 2.57
N THR A 178 9.01 -16.99 3.57
CA THR A 178 9.14 -17.56 4.90
C THR A 178 8.81 -19.03 4.71
N MET A 179 9.86 -19.84 4.63
CA MET A 179 9.69 -21.28 4.51
C MET A 179 8.84 -21.69 5.71
N SER A 180 7.64 -22.18 5.46
CA SER A 180 6.72 -22.58 6.53
C SER A 180 7.46 -23.51 7.49
N GLN A 181 7.08 -23.52 8.77
CA GLN A 181 7.70 -24.43 9.75
C GLN A 181 7.73 -25.88 9.24
N TRP A 182 6.74 -26.27 8.43
CA TRP A 182 6.70 -27.54 7.69
C TRP A 182 7.77 -27.67 6.60
N GLY A 183 8.02 -26.62 5.82
CA GLY A 183 9.11 -26.59 4.83
C GLY A 183 10.49 -26.74 5.46
N MET A 184 10.73 -26.13 6.63
CA MET A 184 11.98 -26.31 7.38
C MET A 184 12.14 -27.74 7.92
N ILE A 185 11.06 -28.36 8.41
CA ILE A 185 11.07 -29.76 8.87
C ILE A 185 11.37 -30.72 7.69
N LEU A 186 10.82 -30.46 6.51
CA LEU A 186 11.08 -31.24 5.30
C LEU A 186 12.53 -31.11 4.83
N PHE A 187 13.09 -29.90 4.83
CA PHE A 187 14.51 -29.67 4.49
C PHE A 187 15.48 -30.33 5.47
N ALA A 188 15.20 -30.24 6.78
CA ALA A 188 16.00 -30.91 7.80
C ALA A 188 15.93 -32.44 7.68
N SER A 189 14.75 -32.99 7.36
CA SER A 189 14.57 -34.43 7.14
C SER A 189 15.33 -34.93 5.90
N LEU A 190 15.37 -34.14 4.83
CA LEU A 190 16.11 -34.49 3.61
C LEU A 190 17.64 -34.52 3.84
N LEU A 191 18.16 -33.62 4.67
CA LEU A 191 19.57 -33.59 5.07
C LEU A 191 19.97 -34.78 5.95
N VAL A 192 19.08 -35.22 6.85
CA VAL A 192 19.33 -36.42 7.67
C VAL A 192 19.31 -37.70 6.84
N LEU A 193 18.38 -37.84 5.89
CA LEU A 193 18.35 -39.01 5.00
C LEU A 193 19.57 -39.08 4.05
N SER A 194 20.04 -37.93 3.56
CA SER A 194 21.22 -37.88 2.69
C SER A 194 22.54 -38.10 3.45
N GLY A 195 22.63 -37.71 4.73
CA GLY A 195 23.74 -38.06 5.61
C GLY A 195 23.81 -39.56 5.96
N ILE A 196 22.67 -40.23 6.13
CA ILE A 196 22.60 -41.67 6.41
C ILE A 196 23.01 -42.51 5.20
N LEU A 197 22.76 -42.03 3.97
CA LEU A 197 23.11 -42.76 2.74
C LEU A 197 24.63 -42.81 2.47
N VAL A 198 25.41 -41.85 2.97
CA VAL A 198 26.86 -41.78 2.76
C VAL A 198 27.64 -42.72 3.69
N ILE A 199 27.06 -43.10 4.84
CA ILE A 199 27.78 -43.89 5.87
C ILE A 199 27.70 -45.41 5.64
N LYS A 200 26.82 -45.92 4.76
CA LYS A 200 26.69 -47.36 4.46
C LYS A 200 27.42 -47.81 3.18
N ARG A 201 28.66 -47.37 2.97
CA ARG A 201 29.59 -48.04 2.05
C ARG A 201 30.95 -48.26 2.70
N LYS A 202 31.02 -49.25 3.59
CA LYS A 202 32.20 -50.12 3.79
C LYS A 202 31.72 -51.51 4.14
#